data_AF-A0A1I0D722-F1
#
_entry.id   AF-A0A1I0D722-F1
#
_cell.length_a   1.000
_cell.length_b   1.000
_cell.length_c   1.000
_cell.angle_alpha   90.00
_cell.angle_beta   90.00
_cell.angle_gamma   90.00
#
_symmetry.space_group_name_H-M   'P 1'
#
loop_
_entity.id
_entity.type
_entity.pdbx_description
1 polymer ?
#
loop_
_entity_poly.entity_id
_entity_poly.type
_entity_poly.pdbx_seq_one_letter_code
_entity_poly.pdbx_strand_id
1 'polypeptide(L)'
;MRKKVEKSIWRHVKAEYPKESCGVIAIKGRVQKYLPCRNLAQSPKEQFILSPEDYANAEDWGEIIAIVHSHPDATTQPSELDKSMCDATNLTWHIFSWPEGDIGTIQPRGILPLVGRQFVLGHSDCYGLIMDYYKLEHGIEIPDYRVDYRWWEAGENRYEDNFTEAGFIEVDTPQVGDVIIMQVQADVANHAGILLENGMLLHHLYGQLSQRVPYGGYYRDRTIRIVRHKSLL
;
A
#
# COMPACT_ATOMS: atom_id res chain seq x y z
N MET A 1 23.76 8.01 -1.29
CA MET A 1 24.10 7.23 -0.07
C MET A 1 25.59 7.40 0.27
N ARG A 2 25.97 7.46 1.57
CA ARG A 2 27.39 7.55 1.97
C ARG A 2 28.09 6.19 1.87
N LYS A 3 29.33 6.13 1.37
CA LYS A 3 30.12 4.88 1.22
C LYS A 3 30.16 3.97 2.46
N LYS A 4 30.22 4.57 3.67
CA LYS A 4 30.22 3.79 4.94
C LYS A 4 28.88 3.09 5.19
N VAL A 5 27.76 3.74 4.84
CA VAL A 5 26.40 3.19 4.97
C VAL A 5 26.22 2.05 3.98
N GLU A 6 26.58 2.27 2.72
CA GLU A 6 26.55 1.26 1.66
C GLU A 6 27.36 0.01 2.01
N LYS A 7 28.60 0.18 2.52
CA LYS A 7 29.41 -0.95 2.98
C LYS A 7 28.76 -1.73 4.13
N SER A 8 28.00 -1.07 4.99
CA SER A 8 27.25 -1.73 6.07
C SER A 8 26.09 -2.55 5.51
N ILE A 9 25.39 -2.02 4.51
CA ILE A 9 24.31 -2.71 3.82
C ILE A 9 24.85 -3.96 3.13
N TRP A 10 25.90 -3.85 2.31
CA TRP A 10 26.48 -5.01 1.64
C TRP A 10 26.93 -6.13 2.58
N ARG A 11 27.37 -5.80 3.81
CA ARG A 11 27.66 -6.84 4.81
C ARG A 11 26.41 -7.56 5.27
N HIS A 12 25.30 -6.84 5.46
CA HIS A 12 24.03 -7.43 5.86
C HIS A 12 23.42 -8.27 4.74
N VAL A 13 23.38 -7.75 3.51
CA VAL A 13 22.91 -8.46 2.31
C VAL A 13 23.60 -9.82 2.17
N LYS A 14 24.94 -9.85 2.32
CA LYS A 14 25.73 -11.10 2.24
C LYS A 14 25.47 -12.06 3.40
N ALA A 15 25.16 -11.54 4.59
CA ALA A 15 24.92 -12.35 5.77
C ALA A 15 23.55 -13.03 5.75
N GLU A 16 22.53 -12.38 5.15
CA GLU A 16 21.17 -12.92 5.08
C GLU A 16 20.96 -13.88 3.90
N TYR A 17 21.76 -13.79 2.83
CA TYR A 17 21.65 -14.68 1.67
C TYR A 17 21.59 -16.17 2.10
N PRO A 18 20.59 -16.96 1.62
CA PRO A 18 19.70 -16.70 0.48
C PRO A 18 18.38 -16.00 0.80
N LYS A 19 18.21 -15.45 2.00
CA LYS A 19 17.03 -14.62 2.34
C LYS A 19 17.21 -13.20 1.82
N GLU A 20 16.09 -12.52 1.60
CA GLU A 20 16.06 -11.08 1.48
C GLU A 20 16.47 -10.46 2.82
N SER A 21 17.53 -9.67 2.81
CA SER A 21 17.84 -8.73 3.88
C SER A 21 16.88 -7.54 3.81
N CYS A 22 16.52 -6.97 4.95
CA CYS A 22 15.79 -5.71 5.02
C CYS A 22 16.34 -4.80 6.13
N GLY A 23 16.12 -3.49 6.02
CA GLY A 23 16.56 -2.53 7.01
C GLY A 23 16.24 -1.11 6.63
N VAL A 24 16.68 -0.16 7.45
CA VAL A 24 16.40 1.26 7.24
C VAL A 24 17.66 2.11 7.29
N ILE A 25 17.65 3.21 6.57
CA ILE A 25 18.62 4.29 6.75
C ILE A 25 17.93 5.39 7.53
N ALA A 26 18.50 5.72 8.69
CA ALA A 26 18.06 6.83 9.50
C ALA A 26 19.12 7.93 9.53
N ILE A 27 18.69 9.16 9.85
CA ILE A 27 19.54 10.33 10.03
C ILE A 27 19.33 10.96 11.41
N LYS A 28 20.44 11.28 12.09
CA LYS A 28 20.47 12.06 13.32
C LYS A 28 21.42 13.24 13.15
N GLY A 29 20.87 14.45 13.03
CA GLY A 29 21.63 15.64 12.65
C GLY A 29 22.30 15.47 11.28
N ARG A 30 23.64 15.38 11.24
CA ARG A 30 24.40 15.16 9.99
C ARG A 30 24.87 13.72 9.79
N VAL A 31 24.49 12.79 10.67
CA VAL A 31 24.97 11.41 10.66
C VAL A 31 23.91 10.50 10.08
N GLN A 32 24.21 9.85 8.96
CA GLN A 32 23.40 8.75 8.41
C GLN A 32 23.92 7.42 8.94
N LYS A 33 23.00 6.52 9.30
CA LYS A 33 23.31 5.17 9.77
C LYS A 33 22.35 4.18 9.10
N TYR A 34 22.89 3.07 8.63
CA TYR A 34 22.10 1.91 8.27
C TYR A 34 21.83 1.08 9.53
N LEU A 35 20.57 0.72 9.76
CA LEU A 35 20.12 -0.18 10.81
C LEU A 35 19.54 -1.43 10.13
N PRO A 36 20.21 -2.59 10.21
CA PRO A 36 19.65 -3.85 9.71
C PRO A 36 18.44 -4.24 10.56
N CYS A 37 17.39 -4.76 9.91
CA CYS A 37 16.17 -5.22 10.56
C CYS A 37 15.97 -6.70 10.27
N ARG A 38 15.23 -7.39 11.16
CA ARG A 38 14.81 -8.77 10.93
C ARG A 38 13.73 -8.82 9.85
N ASN A 39 13.87 -9.77 8.93
CA ASN A 39 12.83 -10.17 8.00
C ASN A 39 11.89 -11.18 8.66
N LEU A 40 10.62 -10.80 8.85
CA LEU A 40 9.56 -11.61 9.47
C LEU A 40 8.65 -12.30 8.44
N ALA A 41 8.95 -12.21 7.15
CA ALA A 41 8.14 -12.87 6.12
C ALA A 41 8.13 -14.39 6.28
N GLN A 42 6.98 -15.02 5.96
CA GLN A 42 6.86 -16.48 5.91
C GLN A 42 7.71 -17.09 4.80
N SER A 43 7.86 -16.37 3.68
CA SER A 43 8.72 -16.73 2.55
C SER A 43 9.90 -15.75 2.43
N PRO A 44 10.89 -15.79 3.35
CA PRO A 44 11.90 -14.75 3.47
C PRO A 44 12.93 -14.74 2.32
N LYS A 45 12.83 -15.66 1.35
CA LYS A 45 13.66 -15.66 0.13
C LYS A 45 13.05 -14.88 -1.02
N GLU A 46 11.76 -14.56 -0.94
CA GLU A 46 10.97 -13.99 -2.03
C GLU A 46 10.36 -12.63 -1.67
N GLN A 47 10.34 -12.29 -0.38
CA GLN A 47 9.76 -11.06 0.14
C GLN A 47 10.31 -10.77 1.54
N PHE A 48 10.06 -9.56 2.02
CA PHE A 48 10.36 -9.19 3.40
C PHE A 48 9.17 -8.55 4.12
N ILE A 49 9.09 -8.81 5.42
CA ILE A 49 8.26 -8.02 6.35
C ILE A 49 9.22 -7.44 7.39
N LEU A 50 9.27 -6.12 7.46
CA LEU A 50 10.20 -5.43 8.35
C LEU A 50 9.69 -5.55 9.79
N SER A 51 10.54 -6.03 10.70
CA SER A 51 10.20 -6.14 12.12
C SER A 51 9.74 -4.80 12.71
N PRO A 52 8.50 -4.70 13.23
CA PRO A 52 8.00 -3.46 13.84
C PRO A 52 8.86 -2.99 15.01
N GLU A 53 9.42 -3.92 15.79
CA GLU A 53 10.33 -3.61 16.89
C GLU A 53 11.65 -3.00 16.37
N ASP A 54 12.21 -3.53 15.28
CA ASP A 54 13.47 -3.00 14.73
C ASP A 54 13.24 -1.63 14.06
N TYR A 55 12.06 -1.43 13.45
CA TYR A 55 11.66 -0.14 12.91
C TYR A 55 11.53 0.91 14.01
N ALA A 56 10.78 0.61 15.08
CA ALA A 56 10.62 1.50 16.22
C ALA A 56 11.98 1.87 16.87
N ASN A 57 12.86 0.88 17.05
CA ASN A 57 14.23 1.11 17.54
C ASN A 57 15.04 2.04 16.62
N ALA A 58 14.79 2.02 15.30
CA ALA A 58 15.44 2.91 14.35
C ALA A 58 14.87 4.34 14.42
N GLU A 59 13.55 4.49 14.61
CA GLU A 59 12.90 5.78 14.85
C GLU A 59 13.40 6.44 16.16
N ASP A 60 13.56 5.66 17.22
CA ASP A 60 14.16 6.12 18.48
C ASP A 60 15.61 6.61 18.30
N TRP A 61 16.32 6.05 17.32
CA TRP A 61 17.68 6.47 17.01
C TRP A 61 17.71 7.80 16.24
N GLY A 62 16.87 7.96 15.21
CA GLY A 62 16.77 9.15 14.36
C GLY A 62 15.69 9.05 13.27
N GLU A 63 15.55 10.09 12.46
CA GLU A 63 14.53 10.16 11.40
C GLU A 63 14.84 9.14 10.29
N ILE A 64 13.90 8.24 10.00
CA ILE A 64 14.02 7.28 8.91
C ILE A 64 13.85 8.01 7.58
N ILE A 65 14.81 7.83 6.67
CA ILE A 65 14.85 8.51 5.36
C ILE A 65 14.82 7.54 4.18
N ALA A 66 15.08 6.25 4.41
CA ALA A 66 15.00 5.24 3.37
C ALA A 66 14.79 3.84 3.93
N ILE A 67 14.11 3.00 3.14
CA ILE A 67 14.05 1.54 3.32
C ILE A 67 15.07 0.89 2.39
N VAL A 68 15.65 -0.21 2.84
CA VAL A 68 16.65 -0.98 2.11
C VAL A 68 16.25 -2.45 2.15
N HIS A 69 16.24 -3.11 0.99
CA HIS A 69 16.15 -4.57 0.92
C HIS A 69 17.05 -5.14 -0.17
N SER A 70 17.10 -6.47 -0.25
CA SER A 70 17.89 -7.17 -1.27
C SER A 70 17.07 -8.18 -2.05
N HIS A 71 17.36 -8.30 -3.34
CA HIS A 71 16.87 -9.36 -4.20
C HIS A 71 17.94 -10.47 -4.33
N PRO A 72 17.70 -11.67 -3.77
CA PRO A 72 18.56 -12.84 -3.94
C PRO A 72 18.40 -13.39 -5.35
N ASP A 73 19.51 -13.66 -6.03
CA ASP A 73 19.56 -14.30 -7.35
C ASP A 73 18.75 -13.58 -8.45
N ALA A 74 18.46 -12.29 -8.26
CA ALA A 74 17.69 -11.44 -9.18
C ALA A 74 18.26 -10.02 -9.26
N THR A 75 17.85 -9.27 -10.29
CA THR A 75 18.32 -7.91 -10.54
C THR A 75 17.68 -6.91 -9.57
N THR A 76 18.14 -5.65 -9.60
CA THR A 76 17.56 -4.56 -8.80
C THR A 76 16.30 -3.94 -9.40
N GLN A 77 15.67 -4.60 -10.38
CA GLN A 77 14.43 -4.13 -10.96
C GLN A 77 13.30 -4.24 -9.92
N PRO A 78 12.63 -3.14 -9.53
CA PRO A 78 11.56 -3.16 -8.55
C PRO A 78 10.33 -3.92 -9.06
N SER A 79 9.75 -4.75 -8.20
CA SER A 79 8.40 -5.31 -8.34
C SER A 79 7.32 -4.24 -8.18
N GLU A 80 6.06 -4.58 -8.46
CA GLU A 80 4.94 -3.66 -8.17
C GLU A 80 4.72 -3.48 -6.67
N LEU A 81 4.98 -4.51 -5.86
CA LEU A 81 4.94 -4.40 -4.41
C LEU A 81 5.98 -3.39 -3.91
N ASP A 82 7.22 -3.44 -4.42
CA ASP A 82 8.27 -2.47 -4.06
C ASP A 82 7.85 -1.03 -4.37
N LYS A 83 7.27 -0.81 -5.56
CA LYS A 83 6.81 0.51 -5.98
C LYS A 83 5.66 1.01 -5.12
N SER A 84 4.66 0.16 -4.85
CA SER A 84 3.52 0.49 -4.01
C SER A 84 3.92 0.76 -2.56
N MET A 85 4.86 -0.02 -2.02
CA MET A 85 5.40 0.20 -0.69
C MET A 85 6.25 1.47 -0.59
N CYS A 86 7.04 1.78 -1.64
CA CYS A 86 7.76 3.04 -1.74
C CYS A 86 6.82 4.24 -1.70
N ASP A 87 5.71 4.18 -2.45
CA ASP A 87 4.68 5.22 -2.42
C ASP A 87 3.98 5.30 -1.05
N ALA A 88 3.58 4.16 -0.48
CA ALA A 88 2.85 4.10 0.78
C ALA A 88 3.66 4.60 1.98
N THR A 89 4.95 4.26 2.03
CA THR A 89 5.86 4.72 3.10
C THR A 89 6.34 6.16 2.87
N ASN A 90 6.22 6.68 1.65
CA ASN A 90 6.76 7.98 1.25
C ASN A 90 8.26 8.13 1.58
N LEU A 91 9.01 7.04 1.48
CA LEU A 91 10.46 6.97 1.72
C LEU A 91 11.19 6.60 0.43
N THR A 92 12.46 6.99 0.31
CA THR A 92 13.34 6.41 -0.73
C THR A 92 13.53 4.91 -0.46
N TRP A 93 13.52 4.08 -1.50
CA TRP A 93 13.83 2.65 -1.37
C TRP A 93 15.09 2.29 -2.15
N HIS A 94 15.97 1.53 -1.53
CA HIS A 94 17.19 1.00 -2.15
C HIS A 94 17.13 -0.53 -2.25
N ILE A 95 17.34 -1.05 -3.45
CA ILE A 95 17.28 -2.48 -3.76
C ILE A 95 18.68 -2.96 -4.11
N PHE A 96 19.19 -3.95 -3.38
CA PHE A 96 20.52 -4.50 -3.59
C PHE A 96 20.42 -5.90 -4.23
N SER A 97 21.03 -6.13 -5.38
CA SER A 97 21.08 -7.47 -5.97
C SER A 97 22.26 -8.26 -5.39
N TRP A 98 22.04 -9.54 -5.11
CA TRP A 98 23.12 -10.44 -4.69
C TRP A 98 22.94 -11.82 -5.33
N PRO A 99 23.97 -12.39 -5.99
CA PRO A 99 25.39 -12.01 -5.94
C PRO A 99 25.87 -10.98 -6.98
N GLU A 100 25.01 -10.51 -7.89
CA GLU A 100 25.38 -9.59 -8.98
C GLU A 100 26.03 -8.29 -8.48
N GLY A 101 25.53 -7.71 -7.38
CA GLY A 101 26.19 -6.61 -6.69
C GLY A 101 25.78 -5.22 -7.18
N ASP A 102 24.61 -5.10 -7.82
CA ASP A 102 24.04 -3.82 -8.26
C ASP A 102 23.16 -3.17 -7.19
N ILE A 103 22.92 -1.86 -7.34
CA ILE A 103 22.05 -1.07 -6.48
C ILE A 103 21.02 -0.33 -7.32
N GLY A 104 19.76 -0.68 -7.15
CA GLY A 104 18.61 0.06 -7.65
C GLY A 104 18.13 1.06 -6.61
N THR A 105 17.56 2.17 -7.05
CA THR A 105 16.92 3.15 -6.15
C THR A 105 15.63 3.62 -6.79
N ILE A 106 14.55 3.59 -6.00
CA ILE A 106 13.26 4.16 -6.38
C ILE A 106 12.87 5.25 -5.38
N GLN A 107 12.12 6.22 -5.89
CA GLN A 107 11.60 7.34 -5.13
C GLN A 107 10.07 7.27 -5.11
N PRO A 108 9.42 7.74 -4.04
CA PRO A 108 7.97 7.79 -3.98
C PRO A 108 7.46 8.67 -5.13
N ARG A 109 6.44 8.19 -5.82
CA ARG A 109 5.87 8.84 -7.01
C ARG A 109 4.85 9.92 -6.66
N GLY A 110 4.49 10.02 -5.38
CA GLY A 110 3.37 10.84 -4.91
C GLY A 110 2.03 10.23 -5.28
N ILE A 111 0.99 11.06 -5.35
CA ILE A 111 -0.35 10.58 -5.70
C ILE A 111 -0.41 10.25 -7.19
N LEU A 112 -0.65 8.99 -7.51
CA LEU A 112 -0.77 8.50 -8.89
C LEU A 112 -2.14 8.86 -9.50
N PRO A 113 -2.28 8.89 -10.84
CA PRO A 113 -3.59 8.91 -11.47
C PRO A 113 -4.50 7.81 -10.94
N LEU A 114 -5.79 8.10 -10.71
CA LEU A 114 -6.75 7.14 -10.13
C LEU A 114 -7.04 5.91 -11.01
N VAL A 115 -6.66 5.95 -12.29
CA VAL A 115 -6.89 4.89 -13.28
C VAL A 115 -5.55 4.31 -13.75
N GLY A 116 -5.51 3.01 -14.00
CA GLY A 116 -4.35 2.29 -14.53
C GLY A 116 -3.37 1.81 -13.46
N ARG A 117 -3.76 1.79 -12.19
CA ARG A 117 -2.91 1.36 -11.08
C ARG A 117 -2.88 -0.16 -10.98
N GLN A 118 -1.70 -0.75 -10.78
CA GLN A 118 -1.55 -2.17 -10.45
C GLN A 118 -2.16 -2.46 -9.08
N PHE A 119 -2.82 -3.61 -8.94
CA PHE A 119 -3.43 -4.02 -7.68
C PHE A 119 -2.37 -4.58 -6.74
N VAL A 120 -2.26 -3.99 -5.56
CA VAL A 120 -1.43 -4.48 -4.45
C VAL A 120 -2.25 -4.36 -3.17
N LEU A 121 -2.68 -5.49 -2.62
CA LEU A 121 -3.51 -5.54 -1.40
C LEU A 121 -2.79 -4.85 -0.24
N GLY A 122 -3.51 -4.05 0.54
CA GLY A 122 -2.93 -3.29 1.65
C GLY A 122 -2.34 -1.93 1.23
N HIS A 123 -2.15 -1.69 -0.07
CA HIS A 123 -1.42 -0.53 -0.57
C HIS A 123 -2.12 0.15 -1.75
N SER A 124 -2.11 -0.46 -2.93
CA SER A 124 -2.80 0.05 -4.13
C SER A 124 -3.99 -0.86 -4.42
N ASP A 125 -5.00 -0.76 -3.58
CA ASP A 125 -6.24 -1.55 -3.64
C ASP A 125 -7.50 -0.68 -3.69
N CYS A 126 -8.68 -1.30 -3.58
CA CYS A 126 -9.96 -0.62 -3.63
C CYS A 126 -10.12 0.44 -2.52
N TYR A 127 -9.63 0.19 -1.31
CA TYR A 127 -9.70 1.14 -0.21
C TYR A 127 -8.70 2.29 -0.40
N GLY A 128 -7.47 1.98 -0.81
CA GLY A 128 -6.46 2.99 -1.14
C GLY A 128 -6.91 3.92 -2.27
N LEU A 129 -7.64 3.39 -3.26
CA LEU A 129 -8.23 4.22 -4.31
C LEU A 129 -9.29 5.20 -3.79
N ILE A 130 -10.08 4.80 -2.79
CA ILE A 130 -11.07 5.69 -2.13
C ILE A 130 -10.36 6.78 -1.34
N MET A 131 -9.34 6.42 -0.54
CA MET A 131 -8.54 7.39 0.20
C MET A 131 -7.96 8.46 -0.74
N ASP A 132 -7.34 8.03 -1.84
CA ASP A 132 -6.73 8.93 -2.82
C ASP A 132 -7.77 9.79 -3.55
N TYR A 133 -8.94 9.23 -3.90
CA TYR A 133 -10.03 10.00 -4.51
C TYR A 133 -10.48 11.14 -3.58
N TYR A 134 -10.78 10.82 -2.32
CA TYR A 134 -11.25 11.81 -1.35
C TYR A 134 -10.19 12.87 -1.03
N LYS A 135 -8.92 12.48 -0.98
CA LYS A 135 -7.81 13.40 -0.80
C LYS A 135 -7.64 14.34 -2.00
N LEU A 136 -7.69 13.83 -3.22
CA LEU A 136 -7.50 14.63 -4.44
C LEU A 136 -8.68 15.54 -4.76
N GLU A 137 -9.89 15.00 -4.72
CA GLU A 137 -11.09 15.71 -5.20
C GLU A 137 -11.72 16.60 -4.11
N HIS A 138 -11.52 16.24 -2.84
CA HIS A 138 -12.19 16.91 -1.73
C HIS A 138 -11.26 17.41 -0.62
N GLY A 139 -9.96 17.07 -0.66
CA GLY A 139 -9.03 17.40 0.42
C GLY A 139 -9.35 16.71 1.75
N ILE A 140 -10.06 15.56 1.69
CA ILE A 140 -10.49 14.81 2.87
C ILE A 140 -9.54 13.63 3.08
N GLU A 141 -8.92 13.54 4.25
CA GLU A 141 -8.12 12.40 4.68
C GLU A 141 -9.05 11.33 5.28
N ILE A 142 -9.12 10.16 4.63
CA ILE A 142 -9.89 9.01 5.11
C ILE A 142 -8.98 8.13 5.99
N PRO A 143 -9.42 7.69 7.18
CA PRO A 143 -8.64 6.78 8.02
C PRO A 143 -8.26 5.50 7.27
N ASP A 144 -7.02 5.05 7.46
CA ASP A 144 -6.49 3.87 6.77
C ASP A 144 -6.83 2.57 7.53
N TYR A 145 -7.72 1.76 6.96
CA TYR A 145 -8.10 0.46 7.50
C TYR A 145 -7.60 -0.71 6.64
N ARG A 146 -6.71 -0.44 5.68
CA ARG A 146 -6.14 -1.48 4.81
C ARG A 146 -5.32 -2.47 5.61
N VAL A 147 -5.29 -3.70 5.10
CA VAL A 147 -4.42 -4.78 5.58
C VAL A 147 -3.90 -5.55 4.37
N ASP A 148 -2.75 -6.20 4.52
CA ASP A 148 -2.00 -6.87 3.46
C ASP A 148 -2.38 -8.36 3.25
N TYR A 149 -3.33 -8.88 4.03
CA TYR A 149 -3.86 -10.23 3.90
C TYR A 149 -5.32 -10.26 3.41
N ARG A 150 -5.75 -11.41 2.89
CA ARG A 150 -7.12 -11.63 2.37
C ARG A 150 -8.13 -11.78 3.51
N TRP A 151 -8.39 -10.68 4.21
CA TRP A 151 -9.30 -10.60 5.36
C TRP A 151 -10.72 -11.12 5.08
N TRP A 152 -11.20 -11.05 3.84
CA TRP A 152 -12.51 -11.59 3.46
C TRP A 152 -12.55 -13.13 3.48
N GLU A 153 -11.41 -13.82 3.33
CA GLU A 153 -11.32 -15.28 3.49
C GLU A 153 -11.40 -15.69 4.96
N ALA A 154 -11.07 -14.77 5.88
CA ALA A 154 -11.22 -14.95 7.33
C ALA A 154 -12.61 -14.52 7.84
N GLY A 155 -13.50 -14.00 6.97
CA GLY A 155 -14.84 -13.53 7.32
C GLY A 155 -14.88 -12.17 8.01
N GLU A 156 -13.81 -11.38 7.98
CA GLU A 156 -13.82 -10.00 8.49
C GLU A 156 -14.67 -9.11 7.59
N ASN A 157 -15.48 -8.20 8.16
CA ASN A 157 -16.35 -7.31 7.39
C ASN A 157 -15.90 -5.86 7.46
N ARG A 158 -14.64 -5.62 7.07
CA ARG A 158 -13.92 -4.37 7.31
C ARG A 158 -14.61 -3.12 6.75
N TYR A 159 -15.36 -3.22 5.65
CA TYR A 159 -16.12 -2.05 5.17
C TYR A 159 -17.26 -1.69 6.12
N GLU A 160 -18.10 -2.66 6.48
CA GLU A 160 -19.24 -2.47 7.37
C GLU A 160 -18.82 -2.02 8.76
N ASP A 161 -17.73 -2.60 9.28
CA ASP A 161 -17.23 -2.31 10.62
C ASP A 161 -16.66 -0.89 10.74
N ASN A 162 -16.12 -0.31 9.65
CA ASN A 162 -15.31 0.90 9.72
C ASN A 162 -15.90 2.14 9.01
N PHE A 163 -16.87 2.01 8.09
CA PHE A 163 -17.29 3.17 7.26
C PHE A 163 -17.84 4.34 8.10
N THR A 164 -18.53 4.05 9.21
CA THR A 164 -19.10 5.09 10.07
C THR A 164 -18.01 5.87 10.81
N GLU A 165 -16.99 5.16 11.32
CA GLU A 165 -15.81 5.75 11.97
C GLU A 165 -14.95 6.52 10.96
N ALA A 166 -14.88 6.05 9.71
CA ALA A 166 -14.28 6.75 8.59
C ALA A 166 -15.04 8.02 8.14
N GLY A 167 -16.13 8.40 8.83
CA GLY A 167 -16.86 9.63 8.57
C GLY A 167 -17.97 9.51 7.52
N PHE A 168 -18.29 8.30 7.07
CA PHE A 168 -19.39 8.08 6.12
C PHE A 168 -20.73 7.86 6.83
N ILE A 169 -21.82 8.17 6.13
CA ILE A 169 -23.19 7.82 6.48
C ILE A 169 -23.86 7.11 5.31
N GLU A 170 -24.80 6.23 5.60
CA GLU A 170 -25.62 5.60 4.56
C GLU A 170 -26.60 6.59 3.94
N VAL A 171 -26.80 6.45 2.63
CA VAL A 171 -27.72 7.29 1.85
C VAL A 171 -28.53 6.44 0.87
N ASP A 172 -29.79 6.80 0.66
CA ASP A 172 -30.70 6.08 -0.25
C ASP A 172 -30.60 6.55 -1.70
N THR A 173 -30.23 7.81 -1.91
CA THR A 173 -30.15 8.43 -3.24
C THR A 173 -28.68 8.64 -3.63
N PRO A 174 -28.15 7.83 -4.56
CA PRO A 174 -26.75 7.92 -4.96
C PRO A 174 -26.44 9.25 -5.65
N GLN A 175 -25.29 9.83 -5.33
CA GLN A 175 -24.72 11.02 -5.96
C GLN A 175 -23.25 10.79 -6.32
N VAL A 176 -22.73 11.64 -7.19
CA VAL A 176 -21.31 11.65 -7.53
C VAL A 176 -20.49 11.86 -6.25
N GLY A 177 -19.43 11.05 -6.09
CA GLY A 177 -18.59 11.01 -4.90
C GLY A 177 -19.00 9.96 -3.87
N ASP A 178 -20.22 9.40 -3.95
CA ASP A 178 -20.64 8.35 -3.03
C ASP A 178 -19.82 7.08 -3.21
N VAL A 179 -19.51 6.43 -2.08
CA VAL A 179 -18.86 5.13 -2.06
C VAL A 179 -19.92 4.03 -2.17
N ILE A 180 -19.78 3.18 -3.17
CA ILE A 180 -20.60 2.01 -3.41
C ILE A 180 -19.88 0.80 -2.79
N ILE A 181 -20.41 0.29 -1.67
CA ILE A 181 -19.89 -0.90 -0.99
C ILE A 181 -20.58 -2.13 -1.59
N MET A 182 -19.77 -3.12 -1.96
CA MET A 182 -20.18 -4.31 -2.71
C MET A 182 -19.67 -5.60 -2.08
N GLN A 183 -20.41 -6.68 -2.33
CA GLN A 183 -20.01 -8.05 -2.04
C GLN A 183 -19.67 -8.79 -3.34
N VAL A 184 -18.39 -9.11 -3.54
CA VAL A 184 -17.84 -9.68 -4.78
C VAL A 184 -17.13 -10.99 -4.49
N GLN A 185 -17.79 -12.12 -4.80
CA GLN A 185 -17.23 -13.48 -4.66
C GLN A 185 -16.67 -13.79 -3.26
N ALA A 186 -17.27 -13.20 -2.23
CA ALA A 186 -16.96 -13.44 -0.83
C ALA A 186 -18.27 -13.43 -0.01
N ASP A 187 -18.22 -13.91 1.23
CA ASP A 187 -19.37 -13.95 2.14
C ASP A 187 -19.61 -12.61 2.88
N VAL A 188 -18.72 -11.64 2.67
CA VAL A 188 -18.69 -10.33 3.35
C VAL A 188 -18.50 -9.20 2.34
N ALA A 189 -18.78 -7.96 2.76
CA ALA A 189 -18.48 -6.77 1.98
C ALA A 189 -16.96 -6.68 1.77
N ASN A 190 -16.49 -6.92 0.55
CA ASN A 190 -15.06 -7.04 0.26
C ASN A 190 -14.56 -6.10 -0.84
N HIS A 191 -15.45 -5.31 -1.44
CA HIS A 191 -15.08 -4.40 -2.51
C HIS A 191 -15.85 -3.10 -2.40
N ALA A 192 -15.22 -2.00 -2.82
CA ALA A 192 -15.89 -0.72 -2.92
C ALA A 192 -15.37 0.09 -4.11
N GLY A 193 -16.17 1.04 -4.56
CA GLY A 193 -15.81 1.99 -5.61
C GLY A 193 -16.53 3.32 -5.41
N ILE A 194 -16.18 4.32 -6.20
CA ILE A 194 -16.74 5.66 -6.13
C ILE A 194 -17.66 5.88 -7.33
N LEU A 195 -18.89 6.33 -7.07
CA LEU A 195 -19.81 6.74 -8.11
C LEU A 195 -19.31 8.06 -8.73
N LEU A 196 -19.12 8.05 -10.03
CA LEU A 196 -18.72 9.19 -10.83
C LEU A 196 -19.90 9.72 -11.66
N GLU A 197 -19.69 10.84 -12.34
CA GLU A 197 -20.61 11.37 -13.33
C GLU A 197 -20.98 10.35 -14.41
N ASN A 198 -22.13 10.57 -15.07
CA ASN A 198 -22.65 9.73 -16.15
C ASN A 198 -22.88 8.26 -15.74
N GLY A 199 -23.08 8.00 -14.44
CA GLY A 199 -23.33 6.66 -13.92
C GLY A 199 -22.12 5.75 -14.08
N MET A 200 -20.91 6.29 -14.01
CA MET A 200 -19.67 5.51 -14.02
C MET A 200 -19.24 5.15 -12.60
N LEU A 201 -18.53 4.05 -12.44
CA LEU A 201 -17.94 3.57 -11.19
C LEU A 201 -16.43 3.57 -11.34
N LEU A 202 -15.74 4.33 -10.51
CA LEU A 202 -14.29 4.22 -10.31
C LEU A 202 -14.02 3.14 -9.26
N HIS A 203 -13.28 2.11 -9.62
CA HIS A 203 -12.97 1.03 -8.67
C HIS A 203 -11.65 0.35 -9.00
N HIS A 204 -11.13 -0.40 -8.03
CA HIS A 204 -9.93 -1.22 -8.18
C HIS A 204 -10.22 -2.66 -7.78
N LEU A 205 -10.65 -3.48 -8.74
CA LEU A 205 -11.00 -4.86 -8.45
C LEU A 205 -9.74 -5.72 -8.25
N TYR A 206 -9.81 -6.70 -7.33
CA TYR A 206 -8.70 -7.62 -7.05
C TYR A 206 -8.14 -8.24 -8.34
N GLY A 207 -6.82 -8.12 -8.52
CA GLY A 207 -6.10 -8.65 -9.68
C GLY A 207 -6.29 -7.86 -10.99
N GLN A 208 -6.94 -6.68 -10.96
CA GLN A 208 -7.15 -5.83 -12.13
C GLN A 208 -6.50 -4.45 -11.98
N LEU A 209 -6.37 -3.73 -13.09
CA LEU A 209 -6.03 -2.31 -13.05
C LEU A 209 -7.18 -1.50 -12.47
N SER A 210 -6.89 -0.42 -11.75
CA SER A 210 -7.93 0.55 -11.37
C SER A 210 -8.54 1.17 -12.63
N GLN A 211 -9.86 1.28 -12.68
CA GLN A 211 -10.56 1.66 -13.91
C GLN A 211 -11.92 2.30 -13.65
N ARG A 212 -12.47 2.88 -14.72
CA ARG A 212 -13.84 3.40 -14.77
C ARG A 212 -14.69 2.45 -15.59
N VAL A 213 -15.80 2.00 -15.02
CA VAL A 213 -16.76 1.10 -15.68
C VAL A 213 -18.18 1.61 -15.49
N PRO A 214 -19.15 1.30 -16.36
CA PRO A 214 -20.54 1.66 -16.11
C PRO A 214 -21.08 1.05 -14.80
N TYR A 215 -21.73 1.85 -13.97
CA TYR A 215 -22.40 1.39 -12.76
C TYR A 215 -23.78 0.79 -13.08
N GLY A 216 -23.78 -0.49 -13.39
CA GLY A 216 -24.98 -1.27 -13.69
C GLY A 216 -24.71 -2.77 -13.63
N GLY A 217 -25.74 -3.57 -13.91
CA GLY A 217 -25.68 -5.04 -13.96
C GLY A 217 -24.85 -5.62 -12.81
N TYR A 218 -23.75 -6.29 -13.16
CA TYR A 218 -22.85 -6.96 -12.23
C TYR A 218 -22.52 -6.18 -10.94
N TYR A 219 -22.19 -4.89 -11.05
CA TYR A 219 -21.78 -4.08 -9.89
C TYR A 219 -22.99 -3.64 -9.07
N ARG A 220 -24.08 -3.25 -9.72
CA ARG A 220 -25.32 -2.83 -9.04
C ARG A 220 -25.97 -3.98 -8.29
N ASP A 221 -25.98 -5.17 -8.90
CA ASP A 221 -26.56 -6.38 -8.30
C ASP A 221 -25.77 -6.86 -7.07
N ARG A 222 -24.56 -6.35 -6.87
CA ARG A 222 -23.67 -6.66 -5.74
C ARG A 222 -23.57 -5.53 -4.72
N THR A 223 -24.20 -4.39 -4.98
CA THR A 223 -24.23 -3.27 -4.05
C THR A 223 -25.00 -3.68 -2.80
N ILE A 224 -24.35 -3.57 -1.65
CA ILE A 224 -24.98 -3.82 -0.35
C ILE A 224 -25.27 -2.52 0.39
N ARG A 225 -24.49 -1.46 0.12
CA ARG A 225 -24.60 -0.18 0.80
C ARG A 225 -24.06 0.94 -0.07
N ILE A 226 -24.64 2.13 0.09
CA ILE A 226 -24.19 3.36 -0.55
C ILE A 226 -23.96 4.36 0.57
N VAL A 227 -22.74 4.90 0.63
CA VAL A 227 -22.35 5.76 1.74
C VAL A 227 -21.73 7.07 1.24
N ARG A 228 -22.03 8.17 1.93
CA ARG A 228 -21.53 9.51 1.66
C ARG A 228 -20.73 10.03 2.84
N HIS A 229 -19.58 10.63 2.58
CA HIS A 229 -18.81 11.27 3.64
C HIS A 229 -19.57 12.50 4.19
N LYS A 230 -19.66 12.64 5.53
CA LYS A 230 -20.44 13.69 6.20
C LYS A 230 -20.06 15.11 5.79
N SER A 231 -18.81 15.34 5.37
CA SER A 231 -18.33 16.63 4.88
C SER A 231 -18.91 17.04 3.51
N LEU A 232 -19.61 16.15 2.81
CA LEU A 232 -20.21 16.38 1.49
C LEU A 232 -21.75 16.51 1.56
N LEU A 233 -22.30 16.72 2.75
CA LEU A 233 -23.74 16.90 2.99
C LEU A 233 -24.16 18.38 2.86
#